data_AF-A0A1V6GX09-F1
#
_entry.id   AF-A0A1V6GX09-F1
#
_cell.length_a   1.000
_cell.length_b   1.000
_cell.length_c   1.000
_cell.angle_alpha   90.00
_cell.angle_beta   90.00
_cell.angle_gamma   90.00
#
_symmetry.space_group_name_H-M   'P 1'
#
loop_
_entity.id
_entity.type
_entity.pdbx_description
1 polymer ?
#
loop_
_entity_poly.entity_id
_entity_poly.type
_entity_poly.pdbx_seq_one_letter_code
_entity_poly.pdbx_strand_id
1 'polypeptide(L)'
;MREEEVKGAKRLRIYLDVIRLRALRGKAAIRQALFRVAVTISELPQTEANERFFQVCTIYLFETMGTENFRQLSELMEAVSEERSEKMQTIADMLRQEGMEKGMEKGMERGREELLWKLISKKFPKVSQKYFERLKSLTIEKLDALGLELIDMKNEEELKKHLM
;
A
#
# COMPACT_ATOMS: atom_id res chain seq x y z
N MET A 1 -36.77 11.97 -3.05
CA MET A 1 -36.10 12.57 -1.86
C MET A 1 -35.80 11.50 -0.80
N ARG A 2 -36.79 10.77 -0.27
CA ARG A 2 -36.58 9.78 0.81
C ARG A 2 -35.58 8.63 0.51
N GLU A 3 -35.51 8.12 -0.73
CA GLU A 3 -34.66 6.96 -1.05
C GLU A 3 -33.16 7.30 -1.11
N GLU A 4 -32.80 8.43 -1.72
CA GLU A 4 -31.42 8.92 -1.79
C GLU A 4 -30.89 9.35 -0.41
N GLU A 5 -31.74 9.92 0.44
CA GLU A 5 -31.41 10.24 1.84
C GLU A 5 -31.09 8.98 2.65
N VAL A 6 -31.87 7.90 2.47
CA VAL A 6 -31.63 6.61 3.12
C VAL A 6 -30.33 5.97 2.64
N LYS A 7 -30.03 6.02 1.34
CA LYS A 7 -28.74 5.54 0.78
C LYS A 7 -27.56 6.34 1.33
N GLY A 8 -27.69 7.67 1.37
CA GLY A 8 -26.69 8.56 1.96
C GLY A 8 -26.41 8.24 3.43
N ALA A 9 -27.46 8.00 4.23
CA ALA A 9 -27.33 7.61 5.63
C ALA A 9 -26.60 6.26 5.81
N LYS A 10 -26.91 5.26 4.97
CA LYS A 10 -26.21 3.96 4.99
C LYS A 10 -24.73 4.10 4.64
N ARG A 11 -24.39 4.86 3.59
CA ARG A 11 -22.98 5.15 3.22
C ARG A 11 -22.23 5.85 4.36
N LEU A 12 -22.83 6.89 4.94
CA LEU A 12 -22.24 7.62 6.05
C LEU A 12 -22.00 6.70 7.26
N ARG A 13 -22.96 5.82 7.58
CA ARG A 13 -22.82 4.85 8.66
C ARG A 13 -21.65 3.90 8.42
N ILE A 14 -21.54 3.31 7.23
CA ILE A 14 -20.43 2.43 6.87
C ILE A 14 -19.10 3.16 7.02
N TYR A 15 -19.00 4.36 6.45
CA TYR A 15 -17.79 5.17 6.52
C TYR A 15 -17.37 5.47 7.97
N LEU A 16 -18.32 5.86 8.82
CA LEU A 16 -18.07 6.13 10.24
C LEU A 16 -17.68 4.86 11.01
N ASP A 17 -18.36 3.73 10.77
CA ASP A 17 -18.01 2.45 11.41
C ASP A 17 -16.58 2.03 11.02
N VAL A 18 -16.24 2.09 9.72
CA VAL A 18 -14.90 1.75 9.20
C VAL A 18 -13.82 2.65 9.81
N ILE A 19 -14.03 3.97 9.86
CA ILE A 19 -13.05 4.90 10.45
C ILE A 19 -12.88 4.70 11.96
N ARG A 20 -13.93 4.30 12.66
CA ARG A 20 -13.89 4.08 14.12
C ARG A 20 -13.21 2.78 14.50
N LEU A 21 -13.07 1.82 13.59
CA LEU A 21 -12.41 0.53 13.86
C LEU A 21 -11.02 0.69 14.51
N ARG A 22 -10.22 1.66 14.07
CA ARG A 22 -8.88 1.93 14.64
C ARG A 22 -8.88 2.38 16.09
N ALA A 23 -9.99 2.93 16.56
CA ALA A 23 -10.15 3.38 17.93
C ALA A 23 -10.67 2.26 18.85
N LEU A 24 -11.19 1.16 18.29
CA LEU A 24 -11.72 0.06 19.06
C LEU A 24 -10.60 -0.72 19.74
N ARG A 25 -10.86 -1.15 20.98
CA ARG A 25 -9.97 -2.02 21.76
C ARG A 25 -10.64 -3.39 21.89
N GLY A 26 -9.88 -4.45 21.59
CA GLY A 26 -10.31 -5.83 21.73
C GLY A 26 -10.92 -6.43 20.46
N LYS A 27 -10.60 -7.71 20.22
CA LYS A 27 -10.98 -8.45 19.01
C LYS A 27 -12.51 -8.56 18.83
N ALA A 28 -13.26 -8.71 19.92
CA ALA A 28 -14.72 -8.86 19.86
C ALA A 28 -15.41 -7.58 19.35
N ALA A 29 -15.00 -6.40 19.84
CA ALA A 29 -15.56 -5.12 19.42
C ALA A 29 -15.29 -4.85 17.93
N ILE A 30 -14.07 -5.14 17.48
CA ILE A 30 -13.68 -5.04 16.07
C ILE A 30 -14.55 -5.98 15.23
N ARG A 31 -14.66 -7.25 15.61
CA ARG A 31 -15.47 -8.23 14.87
C ARG A 31 -16.94 -7.82 14.75
N GLN A 32 -17.53 -7.30 15.82
CA GLN A 32 -18.91 -6.79 15.79
C GLN A 32 -19.07 -5.59 14.86
N ALA A 33 -18.10 -4.68 14.84
CA ALA A 33 -18.12 -3.55 13.92
C ALA A 33 -17.96 -3.99 12.46
N LEU A 34 -17.04 -4.92 12.18
CA LEU A 34 -16.90 -5.54 10.85
C LEU A 34 -18.19 -6.23 10.40
N PHE A 35 -18.88 -6.93 11.31
CA PHE A 35 -20.17 -7.55 11.01
C PHE A 35 -21.23 -6.53 10.61
N ARG A 36 -21.35 -5.42 11.35
CA ARG A 36 -22.28 -4.34 10.98
C ARG A 36 -21.94 -3.73 9.62
N VAL A 37 -20.66 -3.53 9.33
CA VAL A 37 -20.19 -3.02 8.03
C VAL A 37 -20.59 -3.99 6.92
N ALA A 38 -20.35 -5.29 7.09
CA ALA A 38 -20.68 -6.32 6.11
C ALA A 38 -22.18 -6.35 5.78
N VAL A 39 -23.03 -6.40 6.82
CA VAL A 39 -24.49 -6.39 6.64
C VAL A 39 -24.96 -5.08 5.99
N THR A 40 -24.47 -3.93 6.43
CA THR A 40 -24.93 -2.65 5.87
C THR A 40 -24.51 -2.49 4.41
N ILE A 41 -23.35 -3.04 4.02
CA ILE A 41 -22.87 -3.05 2.62
C ILE A 41 -23.69 -3.99 1.76
N SER A 42 -24.07 -5.18 2.25
CA SER A 42 -24.85 -6.13 1.46
C SER A 42 -26.25 -5.58 1.13
N GLU A 43 -26.79 -4.71 1.99
CA GLU A 43 -28.05 -4.00 1.72
C GLU A 43 -27.95 -2.82 0.74
N LEU A 44 -26.75 -2.42 0.30
CA LEU A 44 -26.60 -1.34 -0.67
C LEU A 44 -26.93 -1.83 -2.08
N PRO A 45 -27.73 -1.07 -2.87
CA PRO A 45 -27.96 -1.39 -4.28
C PRO A 45 -26.64 -1.45 -5.06
N GLN A 46 -26.54 -2.36 -6.04
CA GLN A 46 -25.34 -2.54 -6.86
C GLN A 46 -25.22 -1.47 -7.96
N THR A 47 -25.13 -0.21 -7.56
CA THR A 47 -24.82 0.90 -8.47
C THR A 47 -23.31 1.10 -8.55
N GLU A 48 -22.81 1.60 -9.66
CA GLU A 48 -21.39 1.92 -9.84
C GLU A 48 -20.80 2.76 -8.69
N ALA A 49 -21.57 3.73 -8.19
CA ALA A 49 -21.18 4.56 -7.06
C ALA A 49 -21.06 3.76 -5.75
N ASN A 50 -21.97 2.81 -5.49
CA ASN A 50 -21.90 1.96 -4.30
C ASN A 50 -20.76 0.93 -4.40
N GLU A 51 -20.49 0.39 -5.59
CA GLU A 51 -19.37 -0.52 -5.81
C GLU A 51 -18.03 0.17 -5.60
N ARG A 52 -17.87 1.41 -6.11
CA ARG A 52 -16.70 2.24 -5.83
C ARG A 52 -16.57 2.54 -4.34
N PHE A 53 -17.67 2.91 -3.69
CA PHE A 53 -17.68 3.19 -2.26
C PHE A 53 -17.25 1.97 -1.44
N PHE A 54 -17.77 0.78 -1.77
CA PHE A 54 -17.40 -0.48 -1.13
C PHE A 54 -15.90 -0.75 -1.29
N GLN A 55 -15.38 -0.67 -2.52
CA GLN A 55 -13.96 -0.86 -2.80
C GLN A 55 -13.08 0.09 -1.96
N VAL A 56 -13.40 1.38 -1.93
CA VAL A 56 -12.64 2.38 -1.14
C VAL A 56 -12.66 2.05 0.34
N CYS A 57 -13.82 1.68 0.89
CA CYS A 57 -13.92 1.30 2.31
C CYS A 57 -13.09 0.07 2.65
N THR A 58 -13.12 -0.94 1.77
CA THR A 58 -12.37 -2.19 1.94
C THR A 58 -10.85 -1.95 1.85
N ILE A 59 -10.39 -1.16 0.88
CA ILE A 59 -8.97 -0.81 0.73
C ILE A 59 -8.50 -0.01 1.96
N TYR A 60 -9.26 1.02 2.36
CA TYR A 60 -8.94 1.80 3.56
C TYR A 60 -8.81 0.91 4.81
N LEU A 61 -9.74 -0.04 4.98
CA LEU A 61 -9.70 -0.98 6.08
C LEU A 61 -8.45 -1.87 6.01
N PHE A 62 -8.10 -2.40 4.84
CA PHE A 62 -6.86 -3.17 4.68
C PHE A 62 -5.62 -2.36 5.05
N GLU A 63 -5.50 -1.13 4.53
CA GLU A 63 -4.35 -0.27 4.75
C GLU A 63 -4.19 0.14 6.22
N THR A 64 -5.30 0.39 6.91
CA THR A 64 -5.27 0.92 8.30
C THR A 64 -5.38 -0.14 9.38
N MET A 65 -5.98 -1.30 9.09
CA MET A 65 -6.27 -2.36 10.05
C MET A 65 -5.53 -3.67 9.74
N GLY A 66 -4.92 -3.80 8.56
CA GLY A 66 -4.10 -4.93 8.15
C GLY A 66 -4.87 -6.17 7.67
N THR A 67 -4.11 -7.15 7.20
CA THR A 67 -4.59 -8.38 6.54
C THR A 67 -5.58 -9.19 7.36
N GLU A 68 -5.39 -9.27 8.68
CA GLU A 68 -6.26 -10.07 9.55
C GLU A 68 -7.70 -9.52 9.58
N ASN A 69 -7.86 -8.20 9.65
CA ASN A 69 -9.19 -7.59 9.64
C ASN A 69 -9.82 -7.61 8.25
N PHE A 70 -9.02 -7.50 7.19
CA PHE A 70 -9.47 -7.71 5.82
C PHE A 70 -10.01 -9.14 5.63
N ARG A 71 -9.29 -10.16 6.11
CA ARG A 71 -9.73 -11.56 6.05
C ARG A 71 -11.04 -11.77 6.80
N GLN A 72 -11.15 -11.22 8.01
CA GLN A 72 -12.40 -11.29 8.77
C GLN A 72 -13.57 -10.60 8.04
N LEU A 73 -13.34 -9.44 7.41
CA LEU A 73 -14.37 -8.81 6.58
C LEU A 73 -14.76 -9.70 5.39
N SER A 74 -13.79 -10.33 4.73
CA SER A 74 -14.04 -11.24 3.61
C SER A 74 -14.92 -12.43 4.01
N GLU A 75 -14.61 -13.08 5.14
CA GLU A 75 -15.40 -14.18 5.69
C GLU A 75 -16.83 -13.74 6.03
N LEU A 76 -16.98 -12.52 6.56
CA LEU A 76 -18.29 -11.97 6.86
C LEU A 76 -19.08 -11.62 5.59
N MET A 77 -18.42 -11.13 4.55
CA MET A 77 -19.05 -10.85 3.24
C MET A 77 -19.56 -12.13 2.58
N GLU A 78 -18.76 -13.19 2.60
CA GLU A 78 -19.14 -14.51 2.11
C GLU A 78 -20.42 -15.03 2.77
N ALA A 79 -20.60 -14.77 4.07
CA ALA A 79 -21.79 -15.17 4.80
C ALA A 79 -23.04 -14.32 4.49
N VAL A 80 -22.90 -13.10 3.96
CA VAL A 80 -24.03 -12.16 3.77
C VAL A 80 -24.41 -11.90 2.31
N SER A 81 -23.51 -12.14 1.35
CA SER A 81 -23.80 -12.02 -0.10
C SER A 81 -22.69 -12.65 -0.95
N GLU A 82 -23.10 -13.49 -1.89
CA GLU A 82 -22.22 -14.11 -2.88
C GLU A 82 -21.53 -13.06 -3.75
N GLU A 83 -22.28 -12.05 -4.23
CA GLU A 83 -21.76 -10.97 -5.06
C GLU A 83 -20.73 -10.11 -4.31
N ARG A 84 -20.95 -9.87 -3.01
CA ARG A 84 -19.97 -9.17 -2.16
C ARG A 84 -18.72 -10.02 -1.95
N SER A 85 -18.84 -11.35 -1.87
CA SER A 85 -17.72 -12.28 -1.79
C SER A 85 -16.85 -12.24 -3.05
N GLU A 86 -17.44 -12.33 -4.23
CA GLU A 86 -16.72 -12.22 -5.51
C GLU A 86 -15.98 -10.89 -5.63
N LYS A 87 -16.62 -9.80 -5.20
CA LYS A 87 -16.00 -8.48 -5.21
C LYS A 87 -14.84 -8.38 -4.22
N MET A 88 -14.93 -9.02 -3.06
CA MET A 88 -13.81 -9.13 -2.11
C MET A 88 -12.61 -9.87 -2.72
N GLN A 89 -12.84 -10.95 -3.48
CA GLN A 89 -11.77 -11.66 -4.19
C GLN A 89 -11.09 -10.76 -5.22
N THR A 90 -11.88 -10.02 -6.00
CA THR A 90 -11.34 -9.05 -6.98
C THR A 90 -10.47 -7.98 -6.30
N ILE A 91 -10.90 -7.46 -5.15
CA ILE A 91 -10.12 -6.49 -4.37
C ILE A 91 -8.84 -7.14 -3.83
N ALA A 92 -8.91 -8.38 -3.34
CA ALA A 92 -7.73 -9.10 -2.85
C ALA A 92 -6.69 -9.33 -3.95
N ASP A 93 -7.13 -9.66 -5.17
CA ASP A 93 -6.24 -9.85 -6.31
C ASP A 93 -5.56 -8.55 -6.74
N MET A 94 -6.31 -7.45 -6.77
CA MET A 94 -5.78 -6.11 -7.05
C MET A 94 -4.72 -5.70 -6.01
N LEU A 95 -5.02 -5.87 -4.71
CA LEU A 95 -4.07 -5.57 -3.63
C LEU A 95 -2.81 -6.45 -3.72
N ARG A 96 -2.95 -7.72 -4.13
CA ARG A 96 -1.81 -8.63 -4.33
C ARG A 96 -0.94 -8.19 -5.50
N GLN A 97 -1.54 -7.85 -6.62
CA GLN A 97 -0.82 -7.38 -7.81
C GLN A 97 -0.08 -6.07 -7.51
N GLU A 98 -0.76 -5.09 -6.93
CA GLU A 98 -0.15 -3.81 -6.56
C GLU A 98 0.99 -4.00 -5.55
N GLY A 99 0.81 -4.89 -4.57
CA GLY A 99 1.85 -5.26 -3.62
C GLY A 99 3.07 -5.90 -4.29
N MET A 100 2.86 -6.75 -5.29
CA MET A 100 3.93 -7.40 -6.05
C MET A 100 4.68 -6.38 -6.93
N GLU A 101 3.96 -5.52 -7.65
CA GLU A 101 4.56 -4.47 -8.49
C GLU A 101 5.42 -3.52 -7.65
N LYS A 102 4.85 -2.96 -6.56
CA LYS A 102 5.59 -2.10 -5.63
C LYS A 102 6.77 -2.81 -4.98
N GLY A 103 6.63 -4.10 -4.69
CA GLY A 103 7.69 -4.94 -4.12
C GLY A 103 8.85 -5.12 -5.11
N MET A 104 8.53 -5.36 -6.38
CA MET A 104 9.51 -5.54 -7.46
C MET A 104 10.26 -4.25 -7.75
N GLU A 105 9.56 -3.11 -7.87
CA GLU A 105 10.18 -1.79 -8.04
C GLU A 105 11.16 -1.46 -6.91
N LYS A 106 10.70 -1.55 -5.66
CA LYS A 106 11.57 -1.30 -4.48
C LYS A 106 12.74 -2.28 -4.40
N GLY A 107 12.54 -3.53 -4.80
CA GLY A 107 13.59 -4.53 -4.87
C GLY A 107 14.66 -4.18 -5.89
N MET A 108 14.27 -3.72 -7.08
CA MET A 108 15.18 -3.26 -8.12
C MET A 108 15.96 -2.01 -7.70
N GLU A 109 15.29 -1.02 -7.11
CA GLU A 109 15.92 0.20 -6.59
C GLU A 109 16.99 -0.13 -5.55
N ARG A 110 16.63 -0.90 -4.51
CA ARG A 110 17.58 -1.32 -3.47
C ARG A 110 18.75 -2.12 -4.03
N GLY A 111 18.47 -3.00 -5.00
CA GLY A 111 19.51 -3.79 -5.67
C GLY A 111 20.54 -2.91 -6.38
N ARG A 112 20.08 -1.84 -7.07
CA ARG A 112 20.96 -0.87 -7.74
C ARG A 112 21.78 -0.08 -6.73
N GLU A 113 21.16 0.43 -5.67
CA GLU A 113 21.83 1.17 -4.59
C GLU A 113 22.93 0.34 -3.93
N GLU A 114 22.61 -0.90 -3.54
CA GLU A 114 23.55 -1.80 -2.86
C GLU A 114 24.70 -2.21 -3.77
N LEU A 115 24.42 -2.51 -5.05
CA LEU A 115 25.46 -2.87 -6.00
C LEU A 115 26.40 -1.69 -6.25
N LEU A 116 25.84 -0.50 -6.51
CA LEU A 116 26.62 0.70 -6.76
C LEU A 116 27.48 1.07 -5.55
N TRP A 117 26.94 0.93 -4.34
CA TRP A 117 27.70 1.12 -3.10
C TRP A 117 28.87 0.15 -2.96
N LYS A 118 28.67 -1.14 -3.26
CA LYS A 118 29.76 -2.14 -3.24
C LYS A 118 30.87 -1.77 -4.24
N LEU A 119 30.52 -1.30 -5.43
CA LEU A 119 31.48 -0.85 -6.44
C LEU A 119 32.24 0.39 -5.98
N ILE A 120 31.54 1.40 -5.46
CA ILE A 120 32.11 2.63 -4.91
C ILE A 120 33.08 2.31 -3.76
N SER A 121 32.65 1.51 -2.79
CA SER A 121 33.45 1.13 -1.62
C SER A 121 34.70 0.35 -2.00
N LYS A 122 34.63 -0.46 -3.06
CA LYS A 122 35.78 -1.19 -3.58
C LYS A 122 36.76 -0.27 -4.32
N LYS A 123 36.26 0.67 -5.12
CA LYS A 123 37.09 1.60 -5.91
C LYS A 123 37.71 2.70 -5.05
N PHE A 124 36.99 3.14 -4.02
CA PHE A 124 37.40 4.20 -3.09
C PHE A 124 37.33 3.70 -1.63
N PRO A 125 38.34 2.95 -1.14
CA PRO A 125 38.27 2.30 0.18
C PRO A 125 38.14 3.25 1.39
N LYS A 126 38.39 4.55 1.22
CA LYS A 126 38.27 5.58 2.27
C LYS A 126 36.95 6.35 2.24
N VAL A 127 36.04 5.99 1.33
CA VAL A 127 34.76 6.65 1.13
C VAL A 127 33.87 6.54 2.36
N SER A 128 33.20 7.64 2.73
CA SER A 128 32.33 7.70 3.90
C SER A 128 30.99 6.99 3.68
N GLN A 129 30.50 6.26 4.68
CA GLN A 129 29.16 5.62 4.68
C GLN A 129 28.02 6.64 4.48
N LYS A 130 28.24 7.93 4.77
CA LYS A 130 27.26 9.00 4.51
C LYS A 130 26.83 9.05 3.03
N TYR A 131 27.72 8.67 2.12
CA TYR A 131 27.44 8.61 0.69
C TYR A 131 26.46 7.49 0.33
N PHE A 132 26.42 6.40 1.10
CA PHE A 132 25.41 5.36 0.90
C PHE A 132 23.99 5.86 1.18
N GLU A 133 23.80 6.60 2.27
CA GLU A 133 22.48 7.19 2.57
C GLU A 133 22.07 8.22 1.52
N ARG A 134 23.03 8.91 0.89
CA ARG A 134 22.74 9.79 -0.24
C ARG A 134 22.31 9.02 -1.48
N LEU A 135 22.94 7.89 -1.79
CA LEU A 135 22.56 7.03 -2.91
C LEU A 135 21.08 6.63 -2.83
N LYS A 136 20.60 6.27 -1.63
CA LYS A 136 19.18 5.92 -1.38
C LYS A 136 18.18 7.05 -1.63
N SER A 137 18.67 8.28 -1.77
CA SER A 137 17.84 9.45 -2.06
C SER A 137 17.88 9.87 -3.54
N LEU A 138 18.71 9.21 -4.35
CA LEU A 138 18.81 9.47 -5.78
C LEU A 138 17.69 8.76 -6.53
N THR A 139 17.31 9.33 -7.68
CA THR A 139 16.41 8.65 -8.61
C THR A 139 17.16 7.54 -9.34
N ILE A 140 16.41 6.60 -9.91
CA ILE A 140 16.98 5.48 -10.69
C ILE A 140 17.89 6.00 -11.82
N GLU A 141 17.50 7.06 -12.51
CA GLU A 141 18.28 7.62 -13.63
C GLU A 141 19.62 8.19 -13.14
N LYS A 142 19.63 8.80 -11.95
CA LYS A 142 20.86 9.32 -11.34
C LYS A 142 21.77 8.20 -10.85
N LEU A 143 21.20 7.11 -10.33
CA LEU A 143 21.95 5.91 -9.97
C LEU A 143 22.61 5.28 -11.20
N ASP A 144 21.87 5.18 -12.31
CA ASP A 144 22.40 4.61 -13.56
C ASP A 144 23.51 5.48 -14.16
N ALA A 145 23.31 6.81 -14.22
CA ALA A 145 24.32 7.75 -14.68
C ALA A 145 25.59 7.67 -13.82
N LEU A 146 25.43 7.68 -12.49
CA LEU A 146 26.55 7.52 -11.57
C LEU A 146 27.26 6.17 -11.76
N GLY A 147 26.53 5.09 -12.02
CA GLY A 147 27.11 3.77 -12.29
C GLY A 147 28.02 3.75 -13.53
N LEU A 148 27.63 4.44 -14.60
CA LEU A 148 28.45 4.59 -15.80
C LEU A 148 29.69 5.45 -15.54
N GLU A 149 29.49 6.64 -14.97
CA GLU A 149 30.58 7.57 -14.70
C GLU A 149 31.60 7.01 -13.69
N LEU A 150 31.12 6.22 -12.71
CA LEU A 150 31.97 5.56 -11.72
C LEU A 150 33.08 4.73 -12.37
N ILE A 151 32.87 4.17 -13.56
CA ILE A 151 33.87 3.36 -14.27
C ILE A 151 35.10 4.21 -14.60
N ASP A 152 34.90 5.43 -15.06
CA ASP A 152 35.95 6.33 -15.53
C ASP A 152 36.52 7.22 -14.42
N MET A 153 35.82 7.35 -13.29
CA MET A 153 36.27 8.20 -12.17
C MET A 153 37.67 7.82 -11.66
N LYS A 154 38.52 8.81 -11.40
CA LYS A 154 39.90 8.57 -10.92
C LYS A 154 40.09 8.75 -9.42
N ASN A 155 39.21 9.53 -8.78
CA ASN A 155 39.33 9.90 -7.37
C ASN A 155 37.94 10.12 -6.75
N GLU A 156 37.92 10.19 -5.41
CA GLU A 156 36.68 10.38 -4.64
C GLU A 156 36.05 11.77 -4.85
N GLU A 157 36.83 12.81 -5.18
CA GLU A 157 36.27 14.17 -5.39
C GLU A 157 35.30 14.24 -6.57
N GLU A 158 35.54 13.45 -7.62
CA GLU A 158 34.61 13.31 -8.75
C GLU A 158 33.28 12.70 -8.29
N LEU A 159 33.32 11.65 -7.47
CA LEU A 159 32.12 11.03 -6.87
C LEU A 159 31.32 12.03 -6.04
N LYS A 160 32.00 12.91 -5.28
CA LYS A 160 31.32 13.89 -4.42
C LYS A 160 30.44 14.87 -5.21
N LYS A 161 30.76 15.18 -6.46
CA LYS A 161 29.94 16.06 -7.30
C LYS A 161 28.53 15.51 -7.55
N HIS A 162 28.37 14.19 -7.53
CA HIS A 162 27.07 13.53 -7.72
C HIS A 162 26.29 13.34 -6.42
N LEU A 163 26.98 13.39 -5.29
CA LEU A 163 26.43 13.07 -3.97
C LEU A 163 26.35 14.29 -3.02
N MET A 164 26.75 15.47 -3.49
CA MET A 164 26.52 16.74 -2.77
C MET A 164 25.11 17.30 -3.00
#